data_AF-A0ABD0SA20-F1
#
_entry.id   AF-A0ABD0SA20-F1
#
_cell.length_a   1.000
_cell.length_b   1.000
_cell.length_c   1.000
_cell.angle_alpha   90.00
_cell.angle_beta   90.00
_cell.angle_gamma   90.00
#
_symmetry.space_group_name_H-M   'P 1'
#
loop_
_entity.id
_entity.type
_entity.pdbx_description
1 polymer ?
#
loop_
_entity_poly.entity_id
_entity_poly.type
_entity_poly.pdbx_seq_one_letter_code
_entity_poly.pdbx_strand_id
1 'polypeptide(L)'
;MKIQALLLLTVLVLCKGRKFTRCQLAVELLKTKIIEKTFLGNWVCLIEKVSNRDTKAFSVSPSGKKSYGLYQIPQKWCREGKPGGGCHIACESLLDDDIRDDTRCANYIFQLEGFKYWNQWTVRCKNDDMITKEIYKCPDLNSPRSSPERSPRLSESSMKFRFRHRRSLRQLLSMRYRPIWLSSHLK
;
A
#
# COMPACT_ATOMS: atom_id res chain seq x y z
N MET A 1 -17.42 27.11 28.88
CA MET A 1 -17.81 25.72 29.22
C MET A 1 -18.46 24.95 28.06
N LYS A 2 -19.22 25.57 27.14
CA LYS A 2 -19.86 24.86 26.00
C LYS A 2 -18.87 24.32 24.95
N ILE A 3 -17.77 25.02 24.70
CA ILE A 3 -16.75 24.65 23.70
C ILE A 3 -15.94 23.42 24.15
N GLN A 4 -15.62 23.30 25.45
CA GLN A 4 -14.91 22.13 25.99
C GLN A 4 -15.78 20.87 25.95
N ALA A 5 -17.08 21.00 26.23
CA ALA A 5 -18.03 19.89 26.10
C ALA A 5 -18.18 19.46 24.64
N LEU A 6 -18.18 20.41 23.69
CA LEU A 6 -18.25 20.10 22.26
C LEU A 6 -16.98 19.39 21.76
N LEU A 7 -15.79 19.81 22.21
CA LEU A 7 -14.50 19.17 21.93
C LEU A 7 -14.44 17.74 22.49
N LEU A 8 -14.87 17.52 23.75
CA LEU A 8 -14.96 16.20 24.35
C LEU A 8 -15.98 15.30 23.64
N LEU A 9 -17.11 15.85 23.19
CA LEU A 9 -18.14 15.11 22.45
C LEU A 9 -17.67 14.75 21.02
N THR A 10 -16.88 15.61 20.36
CA THR A 10 -16.26 15.29 19.05
C THR A 10 -15.16 14.24 19.16
N VAL A 11 -14.39 14.21 20.27
CA VAL A 11 -13.33 13.21 20.48
C VAL A 11 -13.90 11.82 20.77
N LEU A 12 -15.10 11.72 21.35
CA LEU A 12 -15.78 10.45 21.63
C LEU A 12 -16.30 9.71 20.37
N VAL A 13 -16.30 10.34 19.18
CA VAL A 13 -16.92 9.77 17.97
C VAL A 13 -15.98 8.83 17.19
N LEU A 14 -14.67 8.81 17.40
CA LEU A 14 -13.73 8.18 16.44
C LEU A 14 -12.91 7.02 16.98
N CYS A 15 -13.48 6.17 17.83
CA CYS A 15 -12.81 4.92 18.21
C CYS A 15 -13.58 3.63 17.92
N LYS A 16 -14.56 3.62 17.01
CA LYS A 16 -15.06 2.35 16.46
C LYS A 16 -13.96 1.72 15.59
N GLY A 17 -13.53 0.50 15.94
CA GLY A 17 -12.61 -0.28 15.10
C GLY A 17 -13.29 -0.73 13.81
N ARG A 18 -12.53 -0.75 12.73
CA ARG A 18 -13.01 -1.23 11.43
C ARG A 18 -12.81 -2.73 11.34
N LYS A 19 -13.92 -3.46 11.23
CA LYS A 19 -13.93 -4.88 10.92
C LYS A 19 -14.25 -5.11 9.46
N PHE A 20 -13.29 -5.61 8.70
CA PHE A 20 -13.47 -5.86 7.27
C PHE A 20 -14.25 -7.14 6.98
N THR A 21 -15.02 -7.14 5.90
CA THR A 21 -15.38 -8.38 5.19
C THR A 21 -14.17 -8.92 4.40
N ARG A 22 -14.20 -10.18 3.97
CA ARG A 22 -13.11 -10.77 3.15
C ARG A 22 -12.85 -9.98 1.87
N CYS A 23 -13.91 -9.59 1.15
CA CYS A 23 -13.77 -8.83 -0.10
C CYS A 23 -13.23 -7.42 0.13
N GLN A 24 -13.76 -6.69 1.12
CA GLN A 24 -13.25 -5.36 1.44
C GLN A 24 -11.77 -5.41 1.84
N LEU A 25 -11.38 -6.39 2.67
CA LEU A 25 -9.99 -6.56 3.07
C LEU A 25 -9.10 -6.84 1.85
N ALA A 26 -9.51 -7.76 0.97
CA ALA A 26 -8.74 -8.09 -0.23
C ALA A 26 -8.53 -6.87 -1.15
N VAL A 27 -9.56 -6.04 -1.31
CA VAL A 27 -9.48 -4.79 -2.07
C VAL A 27 -8.54 -3.79 -1.41
N GLU A 28 -8.66 -3.56 -0.09
CA GLU A 28 -7.78 -2.63 0.63
C GLU A 28 -6.32 -3.07 0.59
N LEU A 29 -6.04 -4.37 0.75
CA LEU A 29 -4.69 -4.92 0.62
C LEU A 29 -4.08 -4.62 -0.76
N LEU A 30 -4.84 -4.77 -1.85
CA LEU A 30 -4.35 -4.44 -3.20
C LEU A 30 -4.22 -2.93 -3.45
N LYS A 31 -4.98 -2.09 -2.73
CA LYS A 31 -4.82 -0.63 -2.77
C LYS A 31 -3.50 -0.18 -2.15
N THR A 32 -2.95 -0.92 -1.18
CA THR A 32 -1.65 -0.60 -0.57
C THR A 32 -0.48 -0.65 -1.56
N LYS A 33 -0.60 -1.43 -2.64
CA LYS A 33 0.49 -1.72 -3.61
C LYS A 33 1.71 -2.44 -3.03
N ILE A 34 1.62 -2.95 -1.80
CA ILE A 34 2.70 -3.69 -1.14
C ILE A 34 2.54 -5.20 -1.37
N ILE A 35 1.29 -5.68 -1.34
CA ILE A 35 0.99 -7.10 -1.45
C ILE A 35 0.84 -7.52 -2.91
N GLU A 36 1.60 -8.54 -3.31
CA GLU A 36 1.42 -9.19 -4.60
C GLU A 36 0.11 -9.98 -4.64
N LYS A 37 -0.60 -9.88 -5.77
CA LYS A 37 -1.89 -10.57 -5.97
C LYS A 37 -1.79 -12.09 -5.75
N THR A 38 -0.65 -12.70 -6.10
CA THR A 38 -0.36 -14.12 -5.90
C THR A 38 -0.49 -14.57 -4.44
N PHE A 39 -0.12 -13.71 -3.48
CA PHE A 39 -0.19 -14.02 -2.05
C PHE A 39 -1.44 -13.48 -1.36
N LEU A 40 -2.35 -12.83 -2.08
CA LEU A 40 -3.51 -12.14 -1.49
C LEU A 40 -4.38 -13.08 -0.63
N GLY A 41 -4.64 -14.30 -1.11
CA GLY A 41 -5.40 -15.31 -0.35
C GLY A 41 -4.74 -15.67 0.98
N ASN A 42 -3.41 -15.80 0.98
CA ASN A 42 -2.64 -16.09 2.18
C ASN A 42 -2.73 -14.95 3.21
N TRP A 43 -2.62 -13.71 2.75
CA TRP A 43 -2.76 -12.54 3.62
C TRP A 43 -4.16 -12.41 4.21
N VAL A 44 -5.21 -12.57 3.40
CA VAL A 44 -6.60 -12.54 3.88
C VAL A 44 -6.85 -13.67 4.89
N CYS A 45 -6.35 -14.89 4.61
CA CYS A 45 -6.47 -16.01 5.55
C CYS A 45 -5.75 -15.71 6.86
N LEU A 46 -4.49 -15.28 6.81
CA LEU A 46 -3.71 -14.91 7.99
C LEU A 46 -4.48 -13.93 8.86
N ILE A 47 -4.86 -12.78 8.29
CA ILE A 47 -5.55 -11.69 9.00
C ILE A 47 -6.86 -12.20 9.62
N GLU A 48 -7.64 -12.98 8.88
CA GLU A 48 -8.87 -13.56 9.41
C GLU A 48 -8.62 -14.47 10.63
N LYS A 49 -7.57 -15.30 10.58
CA LYS A 49 -7.30 -16.24 11.68
C LYS A 49 -6.67 -15.58 12.90
N VAL A 50 -5.93 -14.48 12.74
CA VAL A 50 -5.23 -13.83 13.87
C VAL A 50 -6.02 -12.69 14.50
N SER A 51 -6.78 -11.92 13.73
CA SER A 51 -7.47 -10.72 14.21
C SER A 51 -8.97 -10.70 13.92
N ASN A 52 -9.50 -11.71 13.21
CA ASN A 52 -10.87 -11.68 12.70
C ASN A 52 -11.15 -10.45 11.81
N ARG A 53 -10.11 -9.96 11.11
CA ARG A 53 -10.15 -8.81 10.20
C ARG A 53 -10.51 -7.48 10.89
N ASP A 54 -10.22 -7.37 12.19
CA ASP A 54 -10.47 -6.19 13.00
C ASP A 54 -9.18 -5.36 13.12
N THR A 55 -9.22 -4.08 12.70
CA THR A 55 -8.07 -3.16 12.78
C THR A 55 -7.65 -2.87 14.20
N LYS A 56 -8.56 -2.99 15.17
CA LYS A 56 -8.26 -2.73 16.59
C LYS A 56 -7.98 -3.99 17.39
N ALA A 57 -7.75 -5.11 16.72
CA ALA A 57 -7.42 -6.35 17.40
C ALA A 57 -6.16 -6.18 18.24
N PHE A 58 -6.28 -6.41 19.53
CA PHE A 58 -5.18 -6.34 20.49
C PHE A 58 -5.22 -7.59 21.36
N SER A 59 -4.07 -8.22 21.54
CA SER A 59 -3.94 -9.41 22.38
C SER A 59 -2.71 -9.34 23.27
N VAL A 60 -2.83 -9.96 24.44
CA VAL A 60 -1.74 -10.11 25.40
C VAL A 60 -1.56 -11.60 25.68
N SER A 61 -0.37 -12.12 25.45
CA SER A 61 -0.05 -13.51 25.78
C SER A 61 -0.05 -13.72 27.31
N PRO A 62 -0.14 -14.97 27.80
CA PRO A 62 0.01 -15.26 29.23
C PRO A 62 1.34 -14.77 29.83
N SER A 63 2.38 -14.65 29.01
CA SER A 63 3.68 -14.09 29.38
C SER A 63 3.76 -12.55 29.30
N GLY A 64 2.64 -11.87 29.06
CA GLY A 64 2.56 -10.41 28.97
C GLY A 64 3.03 -9.81 27.65
N LYS A 65 3.31 -10.63 26.62
CA LYS A 65 3.72 -10.12 25.30
C LYS A 65 2.51 -9.62 24.53
N LYS A 66 2.56 -8.37 24.09
CA LYS A 66 1.48 -7.71 23.34
C LYS A 66 1.61 -7.93 21.83
N SER A 67 0.48 -8.00 21.15
CA SER A 67 0.38 -8.02 19.68
C SER A 67 -0.75 -7.10 19.18
N TYR A 68 -0.53 -6.46 18.03
CA TYR A 68 -1.34 -5.33 17.57
C TYR A 68 -1.86 -5.53 16.15
N GLY A 69 -3.08 -5.05 15.91
CA GLY A 69 -3.63 -4.82 14.58
C GLY A 69 -4.04 -6.06 13.80
N LEU A 70 -4.32 -5.83 12.51
CA LEU A 70 -4.83 -6.84 11.59
C LEU A 70 -3.94 -8.08 11.51
N TYR A 71 -2.63 -7.88 11.55
CA TYR A 71 -1.63 -8.93 11.40
C TYR A 71 -1.16 -9.51 12.75
N GLN A 72 -1.69 -9.01 13.87
CA GLN A 72 -1.22 -9.34 15.22
C GLN A 72 0.31 -9.23 15.33
N ILE A 73 0.85 -8.08 14.93
CA ILE A 73 2.30 -7.81 14.94
C ILE A 73 2.77 -7.75 16.41
N PRO A 74 3.73 -8.57 16.83
CA PRO A 74 4.20 -8.55 18.21
C PRO A 74 4.98 -7.28 18.56
N GLN A 75 4.93 -6.87 19.83
CA GLN A 75 5.57 -5.66 20.37
C GLN A 75 7.09 -5.51 20.12
N LYS A 76 7.79 -6.54 19.63
CA LYS A 76 9.20 -6.40 19.21
C LYS A 76 9.39 -5.61 17.92
N TRP A 77 8.33 -5.48 17.11
CA TRP A 77 8.38 -4.80 15.81
C TRP A 77 7.94 -3.33 15.87
N CYS A 78 7.34 -2.90 16.97
CA CYS A 78 6.91 -1.53 17.21
C CYS A 78 7.37 -1.07 18.61
N ARG A 79 7.07 0.17 18.99
CA ARG A 79 7.26 0.65 20.37
C ARG A 79 6.06 1.48 20.82
N GLU A 80 5.59 1.26 22.05
CA GLU A 80 4.46 2.03 22.60
C GLU A 80 4.87 3.49 22.88
N GLY A 81 3.98 4.43 22.57
CA GLY A 81 4.13 5.86 22.80
C GLY A 81 5.13 6.60 21.89
N LYS A 82 5.95 5.88 21.10
CA LYS A 82 6.86 6.50 20.12
C LYS A 82 7.37 5.49 19.08
N PRO A 83 7.84 5.94 17.90
CA PRO A 83 8.46 5.06 16.92
C PRO A 83 9.62 4.22 17.46
N GLY A 84 9.66 2.94 17.10
CA GLY A 84 10.74 2.03 17.48
C GLY A 84 10.46 0.57 17.05
N GLY A 85 11.23 -0.35 17.61
CA GLY A 85 11.16 -1.77 17.24
C GLY A 85 11.66 -2.05 15.82
N GLY A 86 11.53 -3.29 15.36
CA GLY A 86 12.05 -3.70 14.05
C GLY A 86 11.45 -2.95 12.84
N CYS A 87 10.24 -2.42 12.95
CA CYS A 87 9.59 -1.64 11.88
C CYS A 87 9.70 -0.12 12.07
N HIS A 88 10.32 0.36 13.16
CA HIS A 88 10.47 1.79 13.46
C HIS A 88 9.15 2.58 13.47
N ILE A 89 8.10 2.01 14.06
CA ILE A 89 6.76 2.61 14.17
C ILE A 89 6.24 2.59 15.60
N ALA A 90 5.27 3.45 15.90
CA ALA A 90 4.53 3.40 17.15
C ALA A 90 3.55 2.23 17.11
N CYS A 91 3.36 1.50 18.21
CA CYS A 91 2.44 0.36 18.24
C CYS A 91 0.98 0.79 18.04
N GLU A 92 0.65 2.03 18.37
CA GLU A 92 -0.67 2.63 18.24
C GLU A 92 -1.06 2.86 16.76
N SER A 93 -0.09 3.06 15.87
CA SER A 93 -0.34 3.17 14.43
C SER A 93 -0.91 1.88 13.84
N LEU A 94 -0.56 0.72 14.42
CA LEU A 94 -1.09 -0.59 14.04
C LEU A 94 -2.54 -0.82 14.51
N LEU A 95 -3.17 0.13 15.19
CA LEU A 95 -4.53 0.03 15.72
C LEU A 95 -5.49 1.05 15.09
N ASP A 96 -5.05 1.75 14.04
CA ASP A 96 -5.91 2.64 13.27
C ASP A 96 -6.50 1.95 12.03
N ASP A 97 -7.32 2.67 11.27
CA ASP A 97 -8.02 2.10 10.11
C ASP A 97 -7.20 2.18 8.80
N ASP A 98 -6.06 2.89 8.80
CA ASP A 98 -5.13 2.99 7.68
C ASP A 98 -4.11 1.85 7.70
N ILE A 99 -4.45 0.76 7.03
CA ILE A 99 -3.67 -0.48 7.07
C ILE A 99 -2.29 -0.42 6.37
N ARG A 100 -1.85 0.75 5.89
CA ARG A 100 -0.66 0.85 5.01
C ARG A 100 0.63 0.58 5.76
N ASP A 101 0.83 1.16 6.94
CA ASP A 101 2.01 0.90 7.77
C ASP A 101 1.97 -0.50 8.39
N ASP A 102 0.79 -1.00 8.79
CA ASP A 102 0.62 -2.41 9.17
C ASP A 102 1.11 -3.35 8.08
N THR A 103 0.65 -3.11 6.85
CA THR A 103 0.96 -3.94 5.69
C THR A 103 2.44 -3.84 5.33
N ARG A 104 3.07 -2.68 5.47
CA ARG A 104 4.53 -2.54 5.29
C ARG A 104 5.30 -3.36 6.32
N CYS A 105 4.93 -3.25 7.60
CA CYS A 105 5.61 -3.96 8.67
C CYS A 105 5.41 -5.48 8.54
N ALA A 106 4.19 -5.94 8.27
CA ALA A 106 3.89 -7.35 8.05
C ALA A 106 4.62 -7.90 6.81
N ASN A 107 4.65 -7.16 5.70
CA ASN A 107 5.41 -7.56 4.52
C ASN A 107 6.91 -7.65 4.83
N TYR A 108 7.47 -6.72 5.60
CA TYR A 108 8.88 -6.80 6.02
C TYR A 108 9.17 -8.08 6.82
N ILE A 109 8.31 -8.43 7.78
CA ILE A 109 8.43 -9.70 8.54
C ILE A 109 8.32 -10.90 7.59
N PHE A 110 7.39 -10.87 6.64
CA PHE A 110 7.24 -11.92 5.63
C PHE A 110 8.48 -12.07 4.74
N GLN A 111 9.14 -10.99 4.34
CA GLN A 111 10.38 -11.09 3.56
C GLN A 111 11.53 -11.72 4.36
N LEU A 112 11.55 -11.56 5.69
CA LEU A 112 12.55 -12.15 6.56
C LEU A 112 12.27 -13.63 6.91
N GLU A 113 11.02 -13.94 7.23
CA GLU A 113 10.66 -15.20 7.89
C GLU A 113 9.62 -16.02 7.12
N GLY A 114 8.99 -15.43 6.11
CA GLY A 114 7.84 -15.99 5.42
C GLY A 114 6.59 -16.05 6.30
N PHE A 115 5.51 -16.62 5.77
CA PHE A 115 4.26 -16.75 6.53
C PHE A 115 4.34 -17.66 7.77
N LYS A 116 5.34 -18.55 7.83
CA LYS A 116 5.57 -19.44 8.98
C LYS A 116 5.82 -18.69 10.29
N TYR A 117 6.18 -17.42 10.22
CA TYR A 117 6.29 -16.54 11.38
C TYR A 117 5.00 -16.50 12.21
N TRP A 118 3.85 -16.58 11.55
CA TRP A 118 2.55 -16.64 12.20
C TRP A 118 2.09 -18.10 12.32
N ASN A 119 2.22 -18.67 13.52
CA ASN A 119 1.80 -20.06 13.79
C ASN A 119 0.35 -20.35 13.36
N GLN A 120 -0.57 -19.39 13.55
CA GLN A 120 -1.96 -19.52 13.13
C GLN A 120 -2.11 -19.70 11.62
N TRP A 121 -1.27 -19.06 10.80
CA TRP A 121 -1.28 -19.28 9.36
C TRP A 121 -0.76 -20.68 9.01
N THR A 122 0.31 -21.13 9.66
CA THR A 122 0.86 -22.47 9.42
C THR A 122 -0.18 -23.56 9.68
N VAL A 123 -0.93 -23.44 10.77
CA VAL A 123 -1.92 -24.43 11.19
C VAL A 123 -3.22 -24.34 10.37
N ARG A 124 -3.61 -23.15 9.91
CA ARG A 124 -4.98 -22.90 9.42
C ARG A 124 -5.07 -22.36 7.99
N CYS A 125 -3.95 -22.11 7.32
CA CYS A 125 -3.93 -21.48 6.00
C CYS A 125 -3.00 -22.19 5.00
N LYS A 126 -1.84 -22.71 5.41
CA LYS A 126 -0.80 -23.23 4.50
C LYS A 126 -1.30 -24.23 3.45
N ASN A 127 -2.29 -25.06 3.81
CA ASN A 127 -2.90 -26.07 2.94
C ASN A 127 -4.44 -25.91 2.86
N ASP A 128 -4.96 -24.71 3.17
CA ASP A 128 -6.40 -24.42 3.12
C ASP A 128 -6.70 -23.40 2.00
N ASP A 129 -7.33 -23.88 0.94
CA ASP A 129 -7.72 -23.06 -0.21
C ASP A 129 -9.09 -22.41 -0.04
N MET A 130 -9.83 -22.66 1.04
CA MET A 130 -11.22 -22.20 1.18
C MET A 130 -11.29 -20.67 1.10
N ILE A 131 -10.50 -19.96 1.90
CA ILE A 131 -10.48 -18.49 1.86
C ILE A 131 -9.94 -18.00 0.52
N THR A 132 -8.92 -18.66 -0.02
CA THR A 132 -8.31 -18.31 -1.31
C THR A 132 -9.33 -18.40 -2.45
N LYS A 133 -10.20 -19.42 -2.47
CA LYS A 133 -11.26 -19.57 -3.49
C LYS A 133 -12.38 -18.54 -3.32
N GLU A 134 -12.74 -18.22 -2.08
CA GLU A 134 -13.81 -17.26 -1.81
C GLU A 134 -13.43 -15.83 -2.20
N ILE A 135 -12.19 -15.41 -1.99
CA ILE A 135 -11.79 -14.04 -2.37
C ILE A 135 -11.86 -13.81 -3.89
N TYR A 136 -11.60 -14.83 -4.71
CA TYR A 136 -11.70 -14.69 -6.17
C TYR A 136 -13.13 -14.70 -6.68
N LYS A 137 -14.15 -14.79 -5.80
CA LYS A 137 -15.55 -14.53 -6.16
C LYS A 137 -15.96 -13.08 -5.92
N CYS A 138 -15.11 -12.27 -5.30
CA CYS A 138 -15.42 -10.87 -5.00
C CYS A 138 -15.60 -10.06 -6.30
N PRO A 139 -16.76 -9.39 -6.50
CA PRO A 139 -17.04 -8.63 -7.72
C PRO A 139 -15.96 -7.59 -8.05
N ASP A 140 -15.45 -6.89 -7.04
CA ASP A 140 -14.45 -5.83 -7.21
C ASP A 140 -13.07 -6.34 -7.66
N LEU A 141 -12.76 -7.61 -7.41
CA LEU A 141 -11.49 -8.23 -7.85
C LEU A 141 -11.58 -8.81 -9.27
N ASN A 142 -12.80 -9.08 -9.74
CA ASN A 142 -13.11 -9.66 -11.04
C ASN A 142 -13.67 -8.64 -12.05
N SER A 143 -13.99 -7.43 -11.60
CA SER A 143 -14.42 -6.37 -12.50
C SER A 143 -13.28 -6.12 -13.50
N PRO A 144 -13.50 -6.31 -14.81
CA PRO A 144 -12.52 -5.93 -15.81
C PRO A 144 -12.30 -4.44 -15.59
N ARG A 145 -11.07 -4.10 -15.15
CA ARG A 145 -10.57 -2.74 -14.93
C ARG A 145 -11.39 -1.79 -15.79
N SER A 146 -12.27 -1.00 -15.16
CA SER A 146 -12.96 0.07 -15.88
C SER A 146 -11.85 0.81 -16.63
N SER A 147 -11.95 0.77 -17.95
CA SER A 147 -11.03 1.49 -18.82
C SER A 147 -10.93 2.91 -18.26
N PRO A 148 -9.74 3.55 -18.27
CA PRO A 148 -9.66 4.95 -17.87
C PRO A 148 -10.76 5.70 -18.62
N GLU A 149 -11.59 6.38 -17.85
CA GLU A 149 -12.75 7.11 -18.33
C GLU A 149 -12.34 7.87 -19.59
N ARG A 150 -12.94 7.50 -20.71
CA ARG A 150 -12.63 8.10 -22.00
C ARG A 150 -12.88 9.59 -21.85
N SER A 151 -11.80 10.36 -21.76
CA SER A 151 -11.85 11.81 -21.73
C SER A 151 -12.77 12.26 -22.88
N PRO A 152 -13.69 13.21 -22.65
CA PRO A 152 -14.49 13.75 -23.75
C PRO A 152 -13.56 14.16 -24.88
N ARG A 153 -13.84 13.70 -26.10
CA ARG A 153 -13.07 14.03 -27.30
C ARG A 153 -12.90 15.54 -27.36
N LEU A 154 -11.69 16.03 -27.10
CA LEU A 154 -11.32 17.39 -27.44
C LEU A 154 -11.46 17.52 -28.95
N SER A 155 -12.25 18.51 -29.38
CA SER A 155 -12.59 18.74 -30.78
C SER A 155 -11.34 18.88 -31.67
N GLU A 156 -11.49 18.43 -32.90
CA GLU A 156 -10.48 18.40 -33.98
C GLU A 156 -9.81 19.77 -34.24
N SER A 157 -10.46 20.86 -33.82
CA SER A 157 -10.00 22.24 -33.96
C SER A 157 -8.70 22.53 -33.19
N SER A 158 -8.45 21.88 -32.04
CA SER A 158 -7.23 22.13 -31.25
C SER A 158 -5.97 21.50 -31.87
N MET A 159 -6.13 20.47 -32.72
CA MET A 159 -5.00 19.80 -33.36
C MET A 159 -4.39 20.65 -34.48
N LYS A 160 -5.22 21.40 -35.23
CA LYS A 160 -4.75 22.31 -36.29
C LYS A 160 -3.96 23.50 -35.74
N PHE A 161 -4.23 23.93 -34.50
CA PHE A 161 -3.48 25.03 -33.88
C PHE A 161 -2.02 24.66 -33.56
N ARG A 162 -1.76 23.41 -33.12
CA ARG A 162 -0.40 22.94 -32.81
C ARG A 162 0.45 22.67 -34.05
N PHE A 163 -0.15 22.31 -35.18
CA PHE A 163 0.60 22.08 -36.43
C PHE A 163 1.04 23.36 -37.14
N ARG A 164 0.42 24.51 -36.87
CA ARG A 164 0.81 25.78 -37.49
C ARG A 164 2.06 26.41 -36.88
N HIS A 165 2.54 25.89 -35.74
CA HIS A 165 3.68 26.44 -34.99
C HIS A 165 4.91 25.53 -34.92
N ARG A 166 5.11 24.64 -35.90
CA ARG A 166 6.42 24.02 -36.18
C ARG A 166 7.00 24.58 -37.47
N ARG A 167 7.45 25.84 -37.43
CA ARG A 167 8.40 26.33 -38.44
C ARG A 167 9.78 25.72 -38.15
N SER A 168 10.37 25.20 -39.22
CA SER A 168 11.61 24.44 -39.34
C SER A 168 12.79 24.98 -38.53
N LEU A 169 13.33 24.17 -37.61
CA LEU A 169 14.62 24.34 -36.95
C LEU A 169 15.74 23.60 -37.73
N ARG A 170 15.71 23.67 -39.07
CA ARG A 170 16.69 23.03 -39.97
C ARG A 170 17.31 23.96 -41.02
N GLN A 171 17.26 25.28 -40.83
CA GLN A 171 17.79 26.23 -41.82
C GLN A 171 18.68 27.37 -41.28
N LEU A 172 19.20 27.27 -40.05
CA LEU A 172 20.09 28.30 -39.47
C LEU A 172 21.43 27.78 -38.93
N LEU A 173 22.03 26.75 -39.55
CA LEU A 173 23.42 26.36 -39.27
C LEU A 173 24.17 25.94 -40.54
N SER A 174 24.06 26.74 -41.61
CA SER A 174 24.98 26.67 -42.75
C SER A 174 25.56 28.06 -43.04
N MET A 175 26.37 28.59 -42.13
CA MET A 175 27.29 29.67 -42.48
C MET A 175 28.43 29.74 -41.46
N ARG A 176 29.62 29.39 -41.97
CA ARG A 176 30.97 29.69 -41.45
C ARG A 176 31.34 28.96 -40.16
N TYR A 177 32.27 28.01 -40.26
CA TYR A 177 33.63 28.18 -39.73
C TYR A 177 34.54 27.10 -40.35
N ARG A 178 35.65 27.53 -40.95
CA ARG A 178 36.69 26.67 -41.55
C ARG A 178 37.51 25.97 -40.45
N PRO A 179 37.95 24.72 -40.64
CA PRO A 179 38.81 24.03 -39.67
C PRO A 179 40.27 24.48 -39.80
N ILE A 180 40.90 24.83 -38.68
CA ILE A 180 42.36 24.90 -38.53
C ILE A 180 42.74 23.71 -37.65
N TRP A 181 43.34 22.67 -38.24
CA TRP A 181 44.01 21.61 -37.50
C TRP A 181 45.49 21.95 -37.40
N LEU A 182 45.99 21.92 -36.16
CA LEU A 182 47.40 22.02 -35.79
C LEU A 182 48.23 20.96 -36.53
N SER A 183 49.33 21.39 -37.14
CA SER A 183 50.45 20.51 -37.48
C SER A 183 51.32 20.30 -36.25
N SER A 184 51.38 19.05 -35.77
CA SER A 184 52.40 18.55 -34.87
C SER A 184 53.60 18.05 -35.66
N HIS A 185 54.78 18.66 -35.46
CA HIS A 185 56.09 18.03 -35.67
C HIS A 185 57.17 18.73 -34.83
N LEU A 186 58.10 17.91 -34.31
CA LEU A 186 59.36 18.20 -33.60
C LEU A 186 59.18 18.46 -32.08
N LYS A 187 59.67 17.63 -31.16
CA LYS A 187 60.79 16.66 -31.12
C LYS A 187 60.39 15.41 -30.33
#